data_AF-A0A7V7D3A8-F1
#
_entry.id   AF-A0A7V7D3A8-F1
#
_cell.length_a   1.000
_cell.length_b   1.000
_cell.length_c   1.000
_cell.angle_alpha   90.00
_cell.angle_beta   90.00
_cell.angle_gamma   90.00
#
_symmetry.space_group_name_H-M   'P 1'
#
loop_
_entity.id
_entity.type
_entity.pdbx_description
1 polymer ?
#
loop_
_entity_poly.entity_id
_entity_poly.type
_entity_poly.pdbx_seq_one_letter_code
_entity_poly.pdbx_strand_id
1 'polypeptide(L)'
;MYADDNDGRIVRGDVREHDGDHPNEIPWVEKDWDNNNPLTDAQMIQAVKDGALFPYTKNVRLYKCPNALFGEWRTYSAVDAMNADNVDAPPEKMLKHRTEILKPAYRCVFVDDSGATPMGAWSIHYQRPSWWDEPPNRHGDGGTWGFVDGHSEYWKWQDLLTHTYTSFDEGPWKHVDFPNSLDIPRAQRAAWGELGY
;
A
#
# COMPACT_ATOMS: atom_id res chain seq x y z
N MET A 1 -4.81 15.89 -13.43
CA MET A 1 -4.22 15.01 -12.38
C MET A 1 -4.79 13.64 -12.66
N TYR A 2 -4.07 12.52 -12.43
CA TYR A 2 -4.45 11.18 -12.94
C TYR A 2 -5.96 10.91 -12.99
N ALA A 3 -6.68 11.04 -11.87
CA ALA A 3 -8.10 10.74 -11.82
C ALA A 3 -8.96 11.65 -12.72
N ASP A 4 -8.62 12.92 -12.93
CA ASP A 4 -9.34 13.80 -13.87
C ASP A 4 -9.19 13.35 -15.32
N ASP A 5 -8.01 12.84 -15.66
CA ASP A 5 -7.66 12.39 -17.01
C ASP A 5 -8.12 10.94 -17.28
N ASN A 6 -8.66 10.24 -16.26
CA ASN A 6 -9.07 8.84 -16.30
C ASN A 6 -10.51 8.63 -15.81
N ASP A 7 -11.42 9.56 -16.12
CA ASP A 7 -12.85 9.51 -15.79
C ASP A 7 -13.15 9.32 -14.30
N GLY A 8 -12.32 9.83 -13.40
CA GLY A 8 -12.46 9.68 -11.95
C GLY A 8 -11.99 8.34 -11.38
N ARG A 9 -11.41 7.46 -12.21
CA ARG A 9 -10.86 6.17 -11.76
C ARG A 9 -9.64 6.35 -10.85
N ILE A 10 -9.53 5.47 -9.89
CA ILE A 10 -8.35 5.29 -9.03
C ILE A 10 -7.35 4.45 -9.81
N VAL A 11 -6.07 4.83 -9.79
CA VAL A 11 -5.02 4.04 -10.43
C VAL A 11 -4.96 2.65 -9.81
N ARG A 12 -4.66 1.62 -10.61
CA ARG A 12 -4.46 0.28 -10.05
C ARG A 12 -3.30 0.28 -9.06
N GLY A 13 -3.59 -0.11 -7.82
CA GLY A 13 -2.65 -0.06 -6.68
C GLY A 13 -1.68 -1.24 -6.64
N ASP A 14 -2.09 -2.38 -7.18
CA ASP A 14 -1.25 -3.58 -7.32
C ASP A 14 -0.12 -3.35 -8.33
N VAL A 15 1.06 -3.93 -8.09
CA VAL A 15 2.22 -3.86 -9.00
C VAL A 15 2.45 -5.18 -9.75
N ARG A 16 1.38 -5.68 -10.37
CA ARG A 16 1.35 -6.91 -11.19
C ARG A 16 1.56 -8.20 -10.39
N GLU A 17 1.19 -8.22 -9.11
CA GLU A 17 1.09 -9.47 -8.36
C GLU A 17 -0.17 -10.23 -8.75
N HIS A 18 -1.29 -9.51 -8.87
CA HIS A 18 -2.63 -10.07 -9.10
C HIS A 18 -3.16 -9.71 -10.50
N ASP A 19 -2.32 -9.89 -11.54
CA ASP A 19 -2.67 -9.57 -12.93
C ASP A 19 -3.83 -10.38 -13.53
N GLY A 20 -4.15 -11.52 -12.93
CA GLY A 20 -5.27 -12.38 -13.37
C GLY A 20 -6.62 -11.69 -13.29
N ASP A 21 -6.78 -10.72 -12.39
CA ASP A 21 -8.07 -10.07 -12.14
C ASP A 21 -8.29 -8.87 -13.07
N HIS A 22 -7.24 -8.12 -13.41
CA HIS A 22 -7.34 -6.85 -14.16
C HIS A 22 -6.16 -6.59 -15.14
N PRO A 23 -5.94 -7.45 -16.16
CA PRO A 23 -4.74 -7.39 -17.00
C PRO A 23 -4.61 -6.11 -17.85
N ASN A 24 -5.73 -5.44 -18.13
CA ASN A 24 -5.80 -4.26 -18.99
C ASN A 24 -5.60 -2.93 -18.24
N GLU A 25 -5.56 -2.95 -16.91
CA GLU A 25 -5.33 -1.75 -16.10
C GLU A 25 -3.82 -1.56 -15.89
N ILE A 26 -3.30 -0.39 -16.29
CA ILE A 26 -1.91 -0.03 -16.03
C ILE A 26 -1.79 0.38 -14.56
N PRO A 27 -0.96 -0.30 -13.76
CA PRO A 27 -0.74 0.02 -12.36
C PRO A 27 0.05 1.30 -12.17
N TRP A 28 0.05 1.82 -10.94
CA TRP A 28 0.79 3.03 -10.61
C TRP A 28 2.30 2.89 -10.81
N VAL A 29 2.82 1.66 -10.66
CA VAL A 29 4.17 1.18 -10.98
C VAL A 29 4.02 -0.20 -11.62
N GLU A 30 4.71 -0.44 -12.74
CA GLU A 30 4.77 -1.78 -13.36
C GLU A 30 5.56 -2.76 -12.49
N LYS A 31 5.61 -4.05 -12.88
CA LYS A 31 6.32 -5.08 -12.11
C LYS A 31 7.79 -4.73 -11.86
N ASP A 32 8.11 -4.28 -10.65
CA ASP A 32 9.44 -3.87 -10.20
C ASP A 32 10.10 -4.88 -9.24
N TRP A 33 9.59 -6.11 -9.21
CA TRP A 33 10.05 -7.20 -8.36
C TRP A 33 10.04 -8.54 -9.10
N ASP A 34 10.87 -9.48 -8.66
CA ASP A 34 10.88 -10.87 -9.15
C ASP A 34 11.54 -11.80 -8.11
N ASN A 35 10.78 -12.76 -7.59
CA ASN A 35 11.24 -13.70 -6.56
C ASN A 35 12.32 -14.68 -7.05
N ASN A 36 12.37 -14.96 -8.36
CA ASN A 36 13.26 -15.96 -8.93
C ASN A 36 14.49 -15.33 -9.60
N ASN A 37 14.36 -14.10 -10.08
CA ASN A 37 15.42 -13.42 -10.82
C ASN A 37 15.47 -11.93 -10.47
N PRO A 38 16.23 -11.54 -9.42
CA PRO A 38 16.29 -10.16 -8.94
C PRO A 38 16.53 -9.15 -10.07
N LEU A 39 15.68 -8.12 -10.11
CA LEU A 39 15.77 -7.08 -11.13
C LEU A 39 16.97 -6.16 -10.90
N THR A 40 17.53 -5.65 -12.00
CA THR A 40 18.53 -4.58 -11.94
C THR A 40 17.88 -3.23 -11.62
N ASP A 41 18.68 -2.28 -11.11
CA ASP A 41 18.26 -0.88 -10.94
C ASP A 41 17.60 -0.30 -12.19
N ALA A 42 18.16 -0.59 -13.37
CA ALA A 42 17.61 -0.10 -14.64
C ALA A 42 16.21 -0.65 -14.92
N GLN A 43 15.96 -1.92 -14.60
CA GLN A 43 14.65 -2.56 -14.78
C GLN A 43 13.62 -2.02 -13.78
N MET A 44 13.98 -1.87 -12.50
CA MET A 44 13.09 -1.29 -11.49
C MET A 44 12.74 0.17 -11.81
N ILE A 45 13.74 0.97 -12.21
CA ILE A 45 13.52 2.35 -12.65
C ILE A 45 12.61 2.40 -13.88
N GLN A 46 12.77 1.46 -14.81
CA GLN A 46 11.93 1.40 -16.00
C GLN A 46 10.49 1.03 -15.64
N ALA A 47 10.27 0.07 -14.74
CA ALA A 47 8.95 -0.29 -14.24
C ALA A 47 8.23 0.90 -13.58
N VAL A 48 8.95 1.73 -12.80
CA VAL A 48 8.40 2.99 -12.28
C VAL A 48 8.00 3.95 -13.40
N LYS A 49 8.83 4.07 -14.45
CA LYS A 49 8.57 4.98 -15.58
C LYS A 49 7.40 4.55 -16.46
N ASP A 50 7.17 3.25 -16.55
CA ASP A 50 6.09 2.66 -17.34
C ASP A 50 4.74 2.66 -16.58
N GLY A 51 4.77 2.92 -15.26
CA GLY A 51 3.59 3.05 -14.42
C GLY A 51 2.71 4.26 -14.76
N ALA A 52 1.41 4.13 -14.51
CA ALA A 52 0.38 5.07 -14.95
C ALA A 52 0.45 6.44 -14.25
N LEU A 53 1.11 6.52 -13.08
CA LEU A 53 1.33 7.80 -12.39
C LEU A 53 2.57 8.57 -12.88
N PHE A 54 3.50 7.90 -13.54
CA PHE A 54 4.76 8.52 -13.95
C PHE A 54 4.62 9.71 -14.91
N PRO A 55 3.67 9.71 -15.87
CA PRO A 55 3.41 10.87 -16.73
C PRO A 55 3.07 12.15 -15.96
N TYR A 56 2.57 12.03 -14.73
CA TYR A 56 2.19 13.16 -13.87
C TYR A 56 3.32 13.59 -12.94
N THR A 57 4.09 12.64 -12.42
CA THR A 57 5.16 12.89 -11.44
C THR A 57 6.49 13.24 -12.11
N LYS A 58 6.80 12.58 -13.24
CA LYS A 58 8.01 12.74 -14.08
C LYS A 58 9.33 12.70 -13.30
N ASN A 59 9.33 12.08 -12.12
CA ASN A 59 10.48 12.02 -11.24
C ASN A 59 10.46 10.73 -10.42
N VAL A 60 11.36 9.81 -10.76
CA VAL A 60 11.48 8.50 -10.11
C VAL A 60 11.83 8.62 -8.62
N ARG A 61 12.41 9.74 -8.18
CA ARG A 61 12.73 9.97 -6.76
C ARG A 61 11.47 10.16 -5.90
N LEU A 62 10.31 10.43 -6.49
CA LEU A 62 9.05 10.55 -5.75
C LEU A 62 8.47 9.20 -5.32
N TYR A 63 9.00 8.09 -5.84
CA TYR A 63 8.52 6.73 -5.54
C TYR A 63 9.27 6.09 -4.37
N LYS A 64 10.27 6.77 -3.82
CA LYS A 64 11.07 6.27 -2.71
C LYS A 64 11.37 7.33 -1.67
N CYS A 65 11.49 6.91 -0.42
CA CYS A 65 11.88 7.79 0.66
C CYS A 65 13.38 8.14 0.57
N PRO A 66 13.82 9.30 1.12
CA PRO A 66 15.23 9.67 1.15
C PRO A 66 16.13 8.69 1.91
N ASN A 67 15.53 7.89 2.81
CA ASN A 67 16.20 6.87 3.61
C ASN A 67 16.10 5.46 2.97
N ALA A 68 15.68 5.38 1.71
CA ALA A 68 15.65 4.13 0.98
C ALA A 68 17.03 3.46 0.98
N LEU A 69 17.06 2.15 1.16
CA LEU A 69 18.28 1.36 1.11
C LEU A 69 18.82 1.32 -0.31
N PHE A 70 20.11 0.96 -0.43
CA PHE A 70 20.73 0.80 -1.74
C PHE A 70 19.97 -0.28 -2.54
N GLY A 71 19.63 0.04 -3.80
CA GLY A 71 18.84 -0.84 -4.67
C GLY A 71 17.32 -0.65 -4.57
N GLU A 72 16.82 0.11 -3.59
CA GLU A 72 15.38 0.41 -3.51
C GLU A 72 15.00 1.56 -4.44
N TRP A 73 14.04 1.30 -5.32
CA TRP A 73 13.46 2.28 -6.25
C TRP A 73 11.98 2.57 -6.02
N ARG A 74 11.34 1.76 -5.19
CA ARG A 74 10.00 1.97 -4.64
C ARG A 74 10.03 1.63 -3.15
N THR A 75 9.55 2.54 -2.31
CA THR A 75 9.41 2.30 -0.85
C THR A 75 8.03 2.66 -0.33
N TYR A 76 7.14 3.04 -1.24
CA TYR A 76 5.74 3.27 -0.96
C TYR A 76 4.92 2.16 -1.60
N SER A 77 3.78 1.85 -1.01
CA SER A 77 2.81 0.91 -1.58
C SER A 77 1.43 1.56 -1.55
N ALA A 78 0.63 1.34 -2.58
CA ALA A 78 -0.79 1.65 -2.50
C ALA A 78 -1.42 0.71 -1.45
N VAL A 79 -2.49 1.11 -0.78
CA VAL A 79 -3.23 0.18 0.09
C VAL A 79 -4.18 -0.66 -0.73
N ASP A 80 -4.44 -1.91 -0.33
CA ASP A 80 -5.23 -2.86 -1.13
C ASP A 80 -6.60 -2.34 -1.55
N ALA A 81 -7.28 -1.68 -0.61
CA ALA A 81 -8.59 -1.07 -0.79
C ALA A 81 -8.65 -0.02 -1.93
N MET A 82 -7.50 0.44 -2.45
CA MET A 82 -7.40 1.41 -3.54
C MET A 82 -7.03 0.72 -4.84
N ASN A 83 -8.02 0.04 -5.43
CA ASN A 83 -7.94 -0.65 -6.72
C ASN A 83 -6.77 -1.63 -6.84
N ALA A 84 -6.53 -2.47 -5.83
CA ALA A 84 -5.51 -3.51 -5.86
C ALA A 84 -6.11 -4.89 -5.55
N ASP A 85 -6.54 -5.13 -4.32
CA ASP A 85 -7.18 -6.37 -3.88
C ASP A 85 -8.23 -6.10 -2.78
N ASN A 86 -9.11 -7.06 -2.53
CA ASN A 86 -10.02 -7.02 -1.39
C ASN A 86 -9.53 -7.85 -0.20
N VAL A 87 -8.46 -8.66 -0.32
CA VAL A 87 -7.91 -9.48 0.78
C VAL A 87 -9.00 -10.34 1.43
N ASP A 88 -9.35 -10.07 2.69
CA ASP A 88 -10.48 -10.69 3.41
C ASP A 88 -11.70 -9.76 3.52
N ALA A 89 -11.66 -8.55 2.97
CA ALA A 89 -12.79 -7.65 2.89
C ALA A 89 -13.79 -8.12 1.81
N PRO A 90 -15.09 -7.75 1.94
CA PRO A 90 -16.04 -7.87 0.85
C PRO A 90 -15.57 -7.11 -0.41
N PRO A 91 -15.87 -7.59 -1.64
CA PRO A 91 -15.38 -6.97 -2.89
C PRO A 91 -15.70 -5.47 -3.03
N GLU A 92 -16.81 -4.99 -2.47
CA GLU A 92 -17.20 -3.57 -2.48
C GLU A 92 -16.28 -2.66 -1.65
N LYS A 93 -15.38 -3.22 -0.86
CA LYS A 93 -14.38 -2.46 -0.09
C LYS A 93 -13.14 -2.10 -0.90
N MET A 94 -12.89 -2.81 -2.01
CA MET A 94 -11.90 -2.41 -3.00
C MET A 94 -12.54 -1.36 -3.92
N LEU A 95 -12.16 -0.10 -3.71
CA LEU A 95 -12.72 1.03 -4.43
C LEU A 95 -11.98 1.25 -5.75
N LYS A 96 -12.71 1.59 -6.82
CA LYS A 96 -12.13 1.81 -8.16
C LYS A 96 -12.32 3.23 -8.68
N HIS A 97 -13.16 4.02 -8.02
CA HIS A 97 -13.53 5.35 -8.46
C HIS A 97 -13.59 6.34 -7.29
N ARG A 98 -13.03 7.53 -7.49
CA ARG A 98 -12.90 8.52 -6.40
C ARG A 98 -14.22 8.96 -5.77
N THR A 99 -15.33 8.86 -6.50
CA THR A 99 -16.66 9.21 -5.97
C THR A 99 -17.22 8.17 -4.99
N GLU A 100 -16.63 6.97 -4.94
CA GLU A 100 -16.96 5.95 -3.95
C GLU A 100 -16.34 6.30 -2.57
N ILE A 101 -15.36 7.20 -2.55
CA ILE A 101 -14.64 7.61 -1.35
C ILE A 101 -15.40 8.73 -0.64
N LEU A 102 -16.26 8.36 0.31
CA LEU A 102 -17.12 9.31 1.02
C LEU A 102 -16.38 10.26 1.96
N LYS A 103 -15.25 9.83 2.54
CA LYS A 103 -14.46 10.59 3.52
C LYS A 103 -13.00 10.72 3.07
N PRO A 104 -12.68 11.55 2.06
CA PRO A 104 -11.34 11.61 1.45
C PRO A 104 -10.20 11.83 2.45
N ALA A 105 -10.39 12.75 3.41
CA ALA A 105 -9.40 13.06 4.45
C ALA A 105 -9.14 11.92 5.45
N TYR A 106 -9.90 10.83 5.41
CA TYR A 106 -9.73 9.69 6.31
C TYR A 106 -9.41 8.40 5.56
N ARG A 107 -9.25 8.44 4.24
CA ARG A 107 -8.96 7.27 3.40
C ARG A 107 -7.53 7.35 2.89
N CYS A 108 -6.75 6.34 3.23
CA CYS A 108 -5.37 6.20 2.78
C CYS A 108 -5.33 5.75 1.32
N VAL A 109 -4.38 6.27 0.57
CA VAL A 109 -4.02 5.78 -0.78
C VAL A 109 -2.66 5.12 -0.75
N PHE A 110 -1.66 5.81 -0.19
CA PHE A 110 -0.28 5.33 -0.15
C PHE A 110 0.24 5.27 1.27
N VAL A 111 1.04 4.25 1.54
CA VAL A 111 1.75 4.11 2.81
C VAL A 111 3.25 3.98 2.55
N ASP A 112 4.06 4.52 3.47
CA ASP A 112 5.48 4.23 3.57
C ASP A 112 5.72 2.80 4.04
N ASP A 113 5.45 1.88 3.12
CA ASP A 113 5.62 0.45 3.27
C ASP A 113 7.06 0.06 3.60
N SER A 114 8.03 0.99 3.49
CA SER A 114 9.39 0.73 3.95
C SER A 114 10.02 -0.49 3.26
N GLY A 115 9.56 -0.81 2.05
CA GLY A 115 9.97 -2.00 1.30
C GLY A 115 9.54 -3.34 1.93
N ALA A 116 8.61 -3.33 2.90
CA ALA A 116 8.14 -4.54 3.56
C ALA A 116 7.32 -5.44 2.64
N THR A 117 6.61 -4.84 1.68
CA THR A 117 5.84 -5.53 0.66
C THR A 117 6.55 -5.39 -0.70
N PRO A 118 7.47 -6.33 -1.04
CA PRO A 118 8.26 -6.23 -2.26
C PRO A 118 7.38 -6.40 -3.52
N MET A 119 6.20 -7.00 -3.38
CA MET A 119 5.24 -7.28 -4.43
C MET A 119 3.86 -6.75 -4.06
N GLY A 120 3.04 -6.34 -5.02
CA GLY A 120 1.66 -5.97 -4.75
C GLY A 120 1.43 -4.62 -4.06
N ALA A 121 0.35 -4.56 -3.30
CA ALA A 121 -0.10 -3.43 -2.51
C ALA A 121 0.00 -3.78 -1.02
N TRP A 122 -0.03 -2.77 -0.15
CA TRP A 122 0.05 -2.98 1.30
C TRP A 122 -1.30 -3.41 1.87
N SER A 123 -1.28 -4.52 2.59
CA SER A 123 -2.46 -5.18 3.14
C SER A 123 -2.59 -5.03 4.65
N ILE A 124 -3.84 -4.95 5.11
CA ILE A 124 -4.23 -5.18 6.50
C ILE A 124 -5.56 -5.93 6.52
N HIS A 125 -5.73 -6.87 7.44
CA HIS A 125 -7.01 -7.58 7.57
C HIS A 125 -8.16 -6.60 7.77
N TYR A 126 -9.34 -6.94 7.24
CA TYR A 126 -10.59 -6.23 7.45
C TYR A 126 -11.45 -6.90 8.53
N GLN A 127 -11.52 -8.24 8.52
CA GLN A 127 -12.47 -9.00 9.34
C GLN A 127 -11.97 -9.28 10.76
N ARG A 128 -10.73 -8.92 11.08
CA ARG A 128 -10.10 -9.24 12.36
C ARG A 128 -9.04 -8.20 12.75
N PRO A 129 -8.74 -8.03 14.05
CA PRO A 129 -7.74 -7.08 14.52
C PRO A 129 -6.31 -7.63 14.36
N SER A 130 -5.87 -7.89 13.12
CA SER A 130 -4.54 -8.43 12.80
C SER A 130 -3.88 -7.62 11.69
N TRP A 131 -2.55 -7.55 11.73
CA TRP A 131 -1.73 -7.14 10.58
C TRP A 131 -1.76 -8.25 9.52
N TRP A 132 -1.55 -7.88 8.25
CA TRP A 132 -1.30 -8.80 7.14
C TRP A 132 0.10 -8.56 6.59
N ASP A 133 0.39 -7.31 6.22
CA ASP A 133 1.75 -6.86 5.97
C ASP A 133 2.38 -6.24 7.20
N GLU A 134 3.70 -6.09 7.17
CA GLU A 134 4.43 -5.45 8.25
C GLU A 134 3.95 -4.00 8.40
N PRO A 135 3.64 -3.55 9.63
CA PRO A 135 3.31 -2.15 9.85
C PRO A 135 4.53 -1.28 9.48
N PRO A 136 4.33 -0.16 8.78
CA PRO A 136 5.39 0.81 8.47
C PRO A 136 6.22 1.21 9.69
N ASN A 137 7.51 0.84 9.72
CA ASN A 137 8.35 1.02 10.91
C ASN A 137 9.67 1.78 10.65
N ARG A 138 10.04 2.04 9.39
CA ARG A 138 11.34 2.63 9.03
C ARG A 138 11.53 4.06 9.54
N HIS A 139 10.46 4.79 9.80
CA HIS A 139 10.52 6.24 10.06
C HIS A 139 10.32 6.63 11.52
N GLY A 140 10.94 5.88 12.42
CA GLY A 140 11.09 6.28 13.82
C GLY A 140 9.89 5.88 14.67
N ASP A 141 9.59 4.57 14.67
CA ASP A 141 8.48 3.97 15.43
C ASP A 141 7.11 4.37 14.84
N GLY A 142 7.02 4.25 13.51
CA GLY A 142 5.87 4.70 12.73
C GLY A 142 6.16 4.82 11.24
N GLY A 143 5.16 5.31 10.50
CA GLY A 143 5.24 5.52 9.06
C GLY A 143 4.40 6.70 8.59
N THR A 144 4.65 7.11 7.35
CA THR A 144 3.88 8.18 6.69
C THR A 144 2.73 7.59 5.89
N TRP A 145 1.56 8.21 6.00
CA TRP A 145 0.31 7.81 5.35
C TRP A 145 -0.17 8.96 4.47
N GLY A 146 -0.48 8.69 3.21
CA GLY A 146 -0.97 9.66 2.23
C GLY A 146 -2.46 9.47 1.95
N PHE A 147 -3.24 10.54 2.02
CA PHE A 147 -4.70 10.50 1.97
C PHE A 147 -5.28 11.02 0.65
N VAL A 148 -6.55 10.68 0.38
CA VAL A 148 -7.22 10.96 -0.90
C VAL A 148 -7.37 12.45 -1.20
N ASP A 149 -7.51 13.30 -0.18
CA ASP A 149 -7.57 14.76 -0.35
C ASP A 149 -6.17 15.40 -0.56
N GLY A 150 -5.11 14.59 -0.58
CA GLY A 150 -3.75 15.00 -0.90
C GLY A 150 -2.88 15.39 0.29
N HIS A 151 -3.38 15.30 1.53
CA HIS A 151 -2.52 15.50 2.70
C HIS A 151 -1.75 14.22 3.06
N SER A 152 -0.79 14.36 3.98
CA SER A 152 -0.07 13.24 4.55
C SER A 152 0.11 13.43 6.04
N GLU A 153 0.10 12.32 6.78
CA GLU A 153 0.30 12.30 8.23
C GLU A 153 1.41 11.33 8.59
N TYR A 154 2.18 11.66 9.64
CA TYR A 154 3.06 10.70 10.29
C TYR A 154 2.32 10.05 11.45
N TRP A 155 2.24 8.72 11.44
CA TRP A 155 1.57 7.95 12.49
C TRP A 155 2.60 7.20 13.31
N LYS A 156 2.73 7.62 14.57
CA LYS A 156 3.54 6.91 15.56
C LYS A 156 2.74 5.77 16.17
N TRP A 157 3.32 4.57 16.20
CA TRP A 157 2.70 3.43 16.84
C TRP A 157 2.61 3.61 18.35
N GLN A 158 1.51 3.13 18.92
CA GLN A 158 1.20 3.24 20.35
C GLN A 158 1.35 1.90 21.05
N ASP A 159 1.11 0.81 20.34
CA ASP A 159 1.18 -0.54 20.87
C ASP A 159 2.57 -1.15 20.61
N LEU A 160 3.25 -1.56 21.69
CA LEU A 160 4.55 -2.23 21.59
C LEU A 160 4.46 -3.53 20.79
N LEU A 161 3.30 -4.18 20.76
CA LEU A 161 3.09 -5.40 19.98
C LEU A 161 3.11 -5.14 18.47
N THR A 162 2.87 -3.91 18.00
CA THR A 162 3.01 -3.54 16.59
C THR A 162 4.41 -3.85 16.06
N HIS A 163 5.45 -3.74 16.88
CA HIS A 163 6.84 -4.06 16.50
C HIS A 163 7.19 -5.55 16.54
N THR A 164 6.32 -6.37 17.11
CA THR A 164 6.55 -7.81 17.18
C THR A 164 6.15 -8.52 15.90
N TYR A 165 5.42 -7.83 15.02
CA TYR A 165 5.00 -8.35 13.73
C TYR A 165 6.07 -8.10 12.66
N THR A 166 6.35 -9.11 11.85
CA THR A 166 7.21 -9.01 10.66
C THR A 166 6.69 -9.91 9.55
N SER A 167 6.71 -9.42 8.31
CA SER A 167 6.19 -10.16 7.14
C SER A 167 7.08 -11.34 6.72
N PHE A 168 8.32 -11.42 7.24
CA PHE A 168 9.28 -12.49 6.93
C PHE A 168 9.03 -13.79 7.71
N ASP A 169 8.17 -13.79 8.72
CA ASP A 169 7.81 -15.01 9.46
C ASP A 169 6.49 -15.58 8.90
N GLU A 170 6.60 -16.52 7.96
CA GLU A 170 5.44 -17.30 7.47
C GLU A 170 4.90 -18.32 8.48
N GLY A 171 5.38 -18.28 9.72
CA GLY A 171 4.90 -19.11 10.81
C GLY A 171 3.46 -18.78 11.25
N PRO A 172 2.96 -19.47 12.30
CA PRO A 172 1.61 -19.26 12.84
C PRO A 172 1.35 -17.84 13.36
N TRP A 173 2.37 -16.98 13.40
CA TRP A 173 2.30 -15.60 13.89
C TRP A 173 1.79 -14.59 12.86
N LYS A 174 1.75 -14.95 11.55
CA LYS A 174 1.37 -14.04 10.45
C LYS A 174 -0.09 -13.51 10.53
N HIS A 175 -0.95 -14.14 11.33
CA HIS A 175 -2.36 -13.74 11.48
C HIS A 175 -2.84 -13.74 12.94
N VAL A 176 -1.99 -13.26 13.84
CA VAL A 176 -2.30 -13.15 15.27
C VAL A 176 -3.23 -11.97 15.51
N ASP A 177 -4.33 -12.23 16.20
CA ASP A 177 -5.22 -11.17 16.64
C ASP A 177 -4.59 -10.38 17.80
N PHE A 178 -4.57 -9.07 17.64
CA PHE A 178 -4.26 -8.09 18.68
C PHE A 178 -5.54 -7.35 19.06
N PRO A 179 -6.48 -7.99 19.79
CA PRO A 179 -7.83 -7.45 20.01
C PRO A 179 -7.85 -6.12 20.78
N ASN A 180 -6.78 -5.81 21.51
CA ASN A 180 -6.64 -4.56 22.27
C ASN A 180 -5.67 -3.57 21.60
N SER A 181 -5.26 -3.80 20.35
CA SER A 181 -4.35 -2.91 19.65
C SER A 181 -4.96 -1.53 19.49
N LEU A 182 -4.16 -0.51 19.80
CA LEU A 182 -4.51 0.89 19.58
C LEU A 182 -4.24 1.34 18.14
N ASP A 183 -3.40 0.59 17.41
CA ASP A 183 -2.89 0.97 16.09
C ASP A 183 -3.72 0.34 14.95
N ILE A 184 -4.02 -0.96 15.06
CA ILE A 184 -4.73 -1.71 14.01
C ILE A 184 -6.07 -1.08 13.63
N PRO A 185 -6.97 -0.73 14.58
CA PRO A 185 -8.25 -0.13 14.21
C PRO A 185 -8.12 1.23 13.51
N ARG A 186 -7.02 1.95 13.70
CA ARG A 186 -6.76 3.20 12.99
C ARG A 186 -6.33 2.91 11.54
N ALA A 187 -5.38 2.01 11.35
CA ALA A 187 -4.91 1.58 10.03
C ALA A 187 -6.02 0.95 9.18
N GLN A 188 -6.84 0.06 9.78
CA GLN A 188 -7.98 -0.57 9.10
C GLN A 188 -9.00 0.45 8.60
N ARG A 189 -9.35 1.44 9.42
CA ARG A 189 -10.28 2.51 8.99
C ARG A 189 -9.66 3.37 7.89
N ALA A 190 -8.36 3.59 7.91
CA ALA A 190 -7.66 4.33 6.87
C ALA A 190 -7.72 3.57 5.53
N ALA A 191 -7.38 2.28 5.54
CA ALA A 191 -7.40 1.42 4.37
C ALA A 191 -8.83 1.18 3.87
N TRP A 192 -9.69 0.58 4.70
CA TRP A 192 -11.00 0.04 4.32
C TRP A 192 -12.18 0.99 4.54
N GLY A 193 -12.00 2.05 5.34
CA GLY A 193 -13.02 3.04 5.69
C GLY A 193 -13.82 2.73 6.95
N GLU A 194 -13.87 1.47 7.36
CA GLU A 194 -14.51 0.99 8.58
C GLU A 194 -13.89 -0.35 9.04
N LEU A 195 -14.34 -0.88 10.17
CA LEU A 195 -13.94 -2.20 10.68
C LEU A 195 -14.92 -3.27 10.18
N GLY A 196 -14.42 -4.47 9.92
CA GLY A 196 -15.24 -5.61 9.49
C GLY A 196 -15.80 -6.48 10.61
N TYR A 197 -15.65 -6.07 11.87
CA TYR A 197 -16.02 -6.83 13.08
C TYR A 197 -16.63 -5.95 14.16
#